data_AF-F1A241-F1
#
_entry.id   AF-F1A241-F1
#
_cell.length_a   1.000
_cell.length_b   1.000
_cell.length_c   1.000
_cell.angle_alpha   90.00
_cell.angle_beta   90.00
_cell.angle_gamma   90.00
#
_symmetry.space_group_name_H-M   'P 1'
#
loop_
_entity.id
_entity.type
_entity.pdbx_description
1 polymer ?
#
loop_
_entity_poly.entity_id
_entity_poly.type
_entity_poly.pdbx_seq_one_letter_code
_entity_poly.pdbx_strand_id
1 'polypeptide(L)'
;MKFTIAVVFSILLLTFITSTLAFQKDSFKASTVSCDLCEFTVGGAEYLIKNLSLSQQEVDAELQKICTIVPANMTKECKFFMLFTGPLITSALIKGENPETLCTTYKFCAPETPSPTPTKAALQSLIGNDNHDLKPHANKNNNNNHHKDLKIKLNH
;
A
#
# COMPACT_ATOMS: atom_id res chain seq x y z
N MET A 1 -25.67 14.86 -47.47
CA MET A 1 -24.41 14.33 -46.91
C MET A 1 -23.96 15.02 -45.62
N LYS A 2 -24.17 16.34 -45.42
CA LYS A 2 -23.76 17.06 -44.19
C LYS A 2 -24.55 16.66 -42.93
N PHE A 3 -25.85 16.35 -43.09
CA PHE A 3 -26.72 15.88 -41.99
C PHE A 3 -26.35 14.48 -41.49
N THR A 4 -25.87 13.60 -42.38
CA THR A 4 -25.49 12.23 -42.04
C THR A 4 -24.26 12.20 -41.14
N ILE A 5 -23.31 13.12 -41.36
CA ILE A 5 -22.10 13.27 -40.53
C ILE A 5 -22.48 13.74 -39.12
N ALA A 6 -23.34 14.75 -39.00
CA ALA A 6 -23.80 15.24 -37.70
C ALA A 6 -24.50 14.16 -36.87
N VAL A 7 -25.33 13.31 -37.51
CA VAL A 7 -26.01 12.19 -36.86
C VAL A 7 -25.04 11.11 -36.40
N VAL A 8 -24.01 10.80 -37.18
CA VAL A 8 -22.96 9.84 -36.79
C VAL A 8 -22.17 10.36 -35.58
N PHE A 9 -21.82 11.64 -35.55
CA PHE A 9 -21.16 12.25 -34.38
C PHE A 9 -22.06 12.22 -33.13
N SER A 10 -23.36 12.51 -33.27
CA SER A 10 -24.31 12.41 -32.15
C SER A 10 -24.45 10.98 -31.62
N ILE A 11 -24.51 9.98 -32.51
CA ILE A 11 -24.61 8.56 -32.10
C ILE A 11 -23.32 8.11 -31.41
N LEU A 12 -22.15 8.47 -31.95
CA LEU A 12 -20.86 8.13 -31.34
C LEU A 12 -20.74 8.71 -29.92
N LEU A 13 -21.15 9.96 -29.72
CA LEU A 13 -21.19 10.59 -28.40
C LEU A 13 -22.15 9.88 -27.43
N LEU A 14 -23.35 9.48 -27.89
CA LEU A 14 -24.30 8.75 -27.06
C LEU A 14 -23.81 7.33 -26.69
N THR A 15 -23.11 6.64 -27.59
CA THR A 15 -22.50 5.33 -27.30
C THR A 15 -21.29 5.43 -26.35
N PHE A 16 -20.54 6.53 -26.41
CA PHE A 16 -19.45 6.80 -25.47
C PHE A 16 -19.97 7.03 -24.05
N ILE A 17 -21.06 7.79 -23.91
CA ILE A 17 -21.67 8.09 -22.60
C ILE A 17 -22.26 6.82 -21.97
N THR A 18 -22.93 5.96 -22.74
CA THR A 18 -23.58 4.73 -22.23
C THR A 18 -22.60 3.64 -21.80
N SER A 19 -21.36 3.65 -22.30
CA SER A 19 -20.32 2.70 -21.91
C SER A 19 -19.82 2.89 -20.47
N THR A 20 -20.15 4.02 -19.82
CA THR A 20 -19.71 4.31 -18.45
C THR A 20 -20.56 3.64 -17.35
N LEU A 21 -21.72 3.05 -17.70
CA LEU A 21 -22.62 2.45 -16.71
C LEU A 21 -22.25 1.02 -16.28
N ALA A 22 -21.11 0.49 -16.74
CA ALA A 22 -20.63 -0.84 -16.35
C ALA A 22 -19.30 -0.87 -15.55
N PHE A 23 -18.74 0.28 -15.13
CA PHE A 23 -17.42 0.31 -14.46
C PHE A 23 -17.37 0.88 -13.04
N GLN A 24 -18.52 1.16 -12.41
CA GLN A 24 -18.55 1.77 -11.06
C GLN A 24 -19.29 0.90 -10.05
N LYS A 25 -18.83 -0.34 -9.86
CA LYS A 25 -19.29 -1.16 -8.74
C LYS A 25 -18.22 -2.13 -8.27
N ASP A 26 -17.17 -1.61 -7.63
CA ASP A 26 -16.31 -2.35 -6.68
C ASP A 26 -15.54 -1.37 -5.76
N SER A 27 -16.29 -0.53 -5.04
CA SER A 27 -15.75 0.63 -4.29
C SER A 27 -15.15 0.33 -2.90
N PHE A 28 -14.81 -0.90 -2.54
CA PHE A 28 -14.19 -1.15 -1.21
C PHE A 28 -12.94 -2.06 -1.20
N LYS A 29 -12.55 -2.62 -2.35
CA LYS A 29 -11.23 -3.27 -2.52
C LYS A 29 -10.29 -2.46 -3.41
N ALA A 30 -10.86 -1.61 -4.27
CA ALA A 30 -10.09 -0.71 -5.12
C ALA A 30 -9.37 0.38 -4.30
N SER A 31 -9.90 0.83 -3.16
CA SER A 31 -9.26 1.87 -2.36
C SER A 31 -7.98 1.39 -1.69
N THR A 32 -7.97 0.18 -1.11
CA THR A 32 -6.76 -0.36 -0.47
C THR A 32 -5.68 -0.65 -1.51
N VAL A 33 -6.04 -1.33 -2.59
CA VAL A 33 -5.09 -1.66 -3.66
C VAL A 33 -4.54 -0.41 -4.35
N SER A 34 -5.38 0.61 -4.60
CA SER A 34 -4.92 1.85 -5.23
C SER A 34 -4.10 2.72 -4.27
N CYS A 35 -4.42 2.69 -2.97
CA CYS A 35 -3.63 3.37 -1.94
C CYS A 35 -2.24 2.72 -1.82
N ASP A 36 -2.17 1.40 -1.64
CA ASP A 36 -0.91 0.65 -1.55
C ASP A 36 -0.02 0.90 -2.78
N LEU A 37 -0.63 0.87 -3.96
CA LEU A 37 0.07 1.10 -5.22
C LEU A 37 0.55 2.55 -5.36
N CYS A 38 -0.23 3.52 -4.86
CA CYS A 38 0.21 4.91 -4.80
C CYS A 38 1.38 5.09 -3.84
N GLU A 39 1.28 4.60 -2.60
CA GLU A 39 2.34 4.74 -1.59
C GLU A 39 3.65 4.11 -2.08
N PHE A 40 3.54 2.94 -2.68
CA PHE A 40 4.67 2.26 -3.28
C PHE A 40 5.30 3.06 -4.44
N THR A 41 4.47 3.64 -5.30
CA THR A 41 4.92 4.49 -6.42
C THR A 41 5.61 5.75 -5.91
N VAL A 42 5.03 6.43 -4.92
CA VAL A 42 5.60 7.64 -4.31
C VAL A 42 6.96 7.33 -3.68
N GLY A 43 7.03 6.31 -2.83
CA GLY A 43 8.28 5.95 -2.16
C GLY A 43 9.36 5.50 -3.14
N GLY A 44 8.99 4.70 -4.15
CA GLY A 44 9.90 4.27 -5.20
C GLY A 44 10.42 5.45 -6.03
N ALA A 45 9.51 6.32 -6.50
CA ALA A 45 9.87 7.50 -7.28
C ALA A 45 10.77 8.45 -6.48
N GLU A 46 10.41 8.75 -5.24
CA GLU A 46 11.19 9.60 -4.35
C GLU A 46 12.59 9.05 -4.13
N TYR A 47 12.71 7.74 -3.88
CA TYR A 47 14.01 7.09 -3.71
C TYR A 47 14.87 7.22 -4.96
N LEU A 48 14.32 6.93 -6.13
CA LEU A 48 15.03 6.97 -7.41
C LEU A 48 15.48 8.40 -7.76
N ILE A 49 14.62 9.40 -7.53
CA ILE A 49 14.94 10.81 -7.76
C ILE A 49 16.05 11.26 -6.79
N LYS A 50 15.88 11.03 -5.47
CA LYS A 50 16.79 11.57 -4.46
C LYS A 50 18.14 10.85 -4.40
N ASN A 51 18.17 9.54 -4.58
CA ASN A 51 19.39 8.75 -4.39
C ASN A 51 20.14 8.47 -5.69
N LEU A 52 19.42 8.35 -6.81
CA LEU A 52 20.03 8.02 -8.10
C LEU A 52 20.00 9.18 -9.10
N SER A 53 19.33 10.30 -8.76
CA SER A 53 19.25 11.50 -9.61
C SER A 53 18.73 11.20 -11.03
N LEU A 54 17.79 10.24 -11.12
CA LEU A 54 17.21 9.83 -12.39
C LEU A 54 16.24 10.88 -12.94
N SER A 55 16.17 10.98 -14.27
CA SER A 55 15.16 11.75 -14.98
C SER A 55 13.77 11.12 -14.83
N GLN A 56 12.71 11.89 -15.09
CA GLN A 56 11.33 11.40 -15.03
C GLN A 56 11.13 10.09 -15.81
N GLN A 57 11.66 10.04 -17.04
CA GLN A 57 11.47 8.89 -17.92
C GLN A 57 12.18 7.63 -17.40
N GLU A 58 13.34 7.78 -16.79
CA GLU A 58 14.09 6.68 -16.17
C GLU A 58 13.37 6.16 -14.91
N VAL A 59 12.83 7.07 -14.08
CA VAL A 59 12.04 6.72 -12.90
C VAL A 59 10.78 5.95 -13.31
N ASP A 60 10.02 6.45 -14.28
CA ASP A 60 8.79 5.82 -14.76
C ASP A 60 9.08 4.42 -15.33
N ALA A 61 10.19 4.25 -16.05
CA ALA A 61 10.61 2.95 -16.57
C ALA A 61 11.00 1.97 -15.46
N GLU A 62 11.66 2.44 -14.40
CA GLU A 62 12.04 1.59 -13.27
C GLU A 62 10.82 1.15 -12.45
N LEU A 63 9.87 2.06 -12.22
CA LEU A 63 8.63 1.77 -11.52
C LEU A 63 7.77 0.72 -12.25
N GLN A 64 7.74 0.75 -13.59
CA GLN A 64 7.01 -0.25 -14.38
C GLN A 64 7.54 -1.67 -14.19
N LYS A 65 8.84 -1.85 -13.92
CA LYS A 65 9.43 -3.18 -13.69
C LYS A 65 8.84 -3.84 -12.45
N ILE A 66 8.37 -3.07 -11.47
CA ILE A 66 7.81 -3.61 -10.24
C ILE A 66 6.51 -4.39 -10.54
N CYS A 67 5.78 -4.04 -11.60
CA CYS A 67 4.63 -4.84 -12.01
C CYS A 67 4.97 -6.26 -12.50
N THR A 68 6.26 -6.62 -12.62
CA THR A 68 6.70 -8.00 -12.91
C THR A 68 6.88 -8.86 -11.66
N ILE A 69 6.99 -8.24 -10.48
CA ILE A 69 7.20 -8.93 -9.20
C ILE A 69 5.92 -9.03 -8.35
N VAL A 70 4.87 -8.29 -8.70
CA VAL A 70 3.57 -8.39 -8.01
C VAL A 70 2.87 -9.72 -8.35
N PRO A 71 1.98 -10.22 -7.47
CA PRO A 71 1.16 -11.39 -7.75
C PRO A 71 0.40 -11.28 -9.08
N ALA A 72 0.27 -12.40 -9.80
CA ALA A 72 -0.32 -12.44 -11.15
C ALA A 72 -1.74 -11.85 -11.23
N ASN A 73 -2.51 -11.94 -10.14
CA ASN A 73 -3.87 -11.41 -10.04
C ASN A 73 -3.94 -9.88 -9.91
N MET A 74 -2.80 -9.18 -9.82
CA MET A 74 -2.72 -7.72 -9.67
C MET A 74 -1.84 -7.06 -10.75
N THR A 75 -1.21 -7.87 -11.61
CA THR A 75 -0.29 -7.38 -12.65
C THR A 75 -0.97 -6.39 -13.60
N LYS A 76 -2.25 -6.61 -13.95
CA LYS A 76 -2.97 -5.75 -14.88
C LYS A 76 -3.24 -4.37 -14.27
N GLU A 77 -3.73 -4.36 -13.03
CA GLU A 77 -4.01 -3.16 -12.25
C GLU A 77 -2.71 -2.38 -12.00
N CYS A 78 -1.63 -3.06 -11.65
CA CYS A 78 -0.31 -2.45 -11.50
C CYS A 78 0.15 -1.74 -12.77
N LYS A 79 0.11 -2.44 -13.92
CA LYS A 79 0.53 -1.87 -15.19
C LYS A 79 -0.30 -0.67 -15.59
N PHE A 80 -1.62 -0.73 -15.37
CA PHE A 80 -2.50 0.39 -15.65
C PHE A 80 -2.15 1.60 -14.78
N PHE A 81 -1.96 1.40 -13.48
CA PHE A 81 -1.56 2.47 -12.58
C PHE A 81 -0.20 3.07 -12.95
N MET A 82 0.82 2.25 -13.22
CA MET A 82 2.15 2.76 -13.59
C MET A 82 2.15 3.46 -14.95
N LEU A 83 1.20 3.16 -15.84
CA LEU A 83 1.08 3.83 -17.12
C LEU A 83 0.37 5.18 -17.03
N PHE A 84 -0.68 5.28 -16.21
CA PHE A 84 -1.53 6.48 -16.16
C PHE A 84 -1.27 7.37 -14.95
N THR A 85 -0.99 6.77 -13.79
CA THR A 85 -0.82 7.47 -12.52
C THR A 85 0.65 7.68 -12.16
N GLY A 86 1.52 6.70 -12.46
CA GLY A 86 2.96 6.78 -12.20
C GLY A 86 3.60 8.11 -12.67
N PRO A 87 3.45 8.49 -13.95
CA PRO A 87 4.06 9.72 -14.47
C PRO A 87 3.56 11.01 -13.80
N LEU A 88 2.31 11.01 -13.30
CA LEU A 88 1.75 12.15 -12.56
C LEU A 88 2.45 12.30 -11.21
N ILE A 89 2.62 11.18 -10.49
CA ILE A 89 3.32 11.14 -9.20
C ILE A 89 4.80 11.53 -9.38
N THR A 90 5.49 10.95 -10.36
CA THR A 90 6.89 11.27 -10.65
C THR A 90 7.05 12.76 -10.98
N SER A 91 6.18 13.32 -11.82
CA SER A 91 6.22 14.74 -12.17
C SER A 91 5.97 15.65 -10.96
N ALA A 92 5.03 15.30 -10.09
CA ALA A 92 4.75 16.04 -8.85
C ALA A 92 5.98 16.07 -7.92
N LEU A 93 6.65 14.92 -7.74
CA LEU A 93 7.86 14.83 -6.91
C LEU A 93 9.03 15.65 -7.48
N ILE A 94 9.24 15.64 -8.81
CA ILE A 94 10.27 16.46 -9.46
C ILE A 94 9.98 17.96 -9.28
N LYS A 95 8.70 18.35 -9.23
CA LYS A 95 8.27 19.73 -8.93
C LYS A 95 8.39 20.11 -7.45
N GLY A 96 8.80 19.18 -6.59
CA GLY A 96 8.98 19.41 -5.16
C GLY A 96 7.72 19.30 -4.32
N GLU A 97 6.68 18.61 -4.82
CA GLU A 97 5.50 18.30 -4.01
C GLU A 97 5.82 17.33 -2.86
N ASN A 98 5.04 17.39 -1.77
CA ASN A 98 5.31 16.58 -0.59
C ASN A 98 4.85 15.12 -0.78
N PRO A 99 5.77 14.14 -0.82
CA PRO A 99 5.46 12.72 -1.00
C PRO A 99 4.43 12.18 -0.01
N GLU A 100 4.48 12.61 1.25
CA GLU A 100 3.59 12.12 2.32
C GLU A 100 2.11 12.45 2.05
N THR A 101 1.85 13.45 1.22
CA THR A 101 0.48 13.95 0.96
C THR A 101 -0.05 13.62 -0.42
N LEU A 102 0.77 13.08 -1.33
CA LEU A 102 0.35 12.87 -2.72
C LEU A 102 -0.81 11.88 -2.82
N CYS A 103 -0.75 10.76 -2.11
CA CYS A 103 -1.75 9.71 -2.24
C CYS A 103 -3.13 10.10 -1.67
N THR A 104 -3.16 10.93 -0.62
CA THR A 104 -4.40 11.50 -0.06
C THR A 104 -4.91 12.67 -0.91
N THR A 105 -4.01 13.46 -1.49
CA THR A 105 -4.34 14.56 -2.40
C THR A 105 -5.04 14.04 -3.66
N TYR A 106 -4.50 12.99 -4.27
CA TYR A 106 -5.09 12.34 -5.45
C TYR A 106 -6.24 11.37 -5.13
N LYS A 107 -6.65 11.28 -3.85
CA LYS A 107 -7.77 10.44 -3.40
C LYS A 107 -7.58 8.93 -3.63
N PHE A 108 -6.34 8.48 -3.78
CA PHE A 108 -6.03 7.05 -3.75
C PHE A 108 -6.16 6.50 -2.34
N CYS A 109 -5.71 7.28 -1.35
CA CYS A 109 -5.87 6.99 0.07
C CYS A 109 -6.95 7.88 0.69
N ALA A 110 -7.68 7.34 1.66
CA ALA A 110 -8.53 8.16 2.50
C ALA A 110 -7.65 9.17 3.28
N PRO A 111 -8.12 10.40 3.51
CA PRO A 111 -7.42 11.30 4.43
C PRO A 111 -7.31 10.60 5.79
N GLU A 112 -6.15 10.70 6.43
CA GLU A 112 -5.94 10.13 7.75
C GLU A 112 -6.97 10.71 8.74
N THR A 113 -8.10 10.02 8.93
CA THR A 113 -8.74 10.01 10.25
C THR A 113 -7.83 9.18 11.15
N PRO A 114 -7.72 9.47 12.46
CA PRO A 114 -6.95 8.64 13.39
C PRO A 114 -7.59 7.25 13.48
N SER A 115 -7.25 6.40 12.52
CA SER A 115 -7.60 5.01 12.36
C SER A 115 -6.29 4.30 12.05
N PRO A 116 -5.98 3.21 12.77
CA PRO A 116 -4.63 2.76 12.95
C PRO A 116 -4.06 2.21 11.64
N THR A 117 -3.27 3.02 10.96
CA THR A 117 -2.14 2.54 10.16
C THR A 117 -1.41 1.51 11.02
N PRO A 118 -0.94 0.37 10.47
CA PRO A 118 0.02 -0.45 11.17
C PRO A 118 1.29 0.39 11.32
N THR A 119 1.34 1.19 12.38
CA THR A 119 2.51 1.90 12.82
C THR A 119 3.60 0.85 13.01
N LYS A 120 4.84 1.27 13.16
CA LYS A 120 5.94 0.42 13.64
C LYS A 120 5.58 -0.43 14.90
N ALA A 121 4.49 -0.10 15.60
CA ALA A 121 3.80 -0.87 16.64
C ALA A 121 3.04 -2.14 16.16
N ALA A 122 2.49 -2.20 14.95
CA ALA A 122 1.86 -3.41 14.39
C ALA A 122 2.87 -4.43 13.85
N LEU A 123 4.06 -3.99 13.44
CA LEU A 123 5.20 -4.91 13.24
C LEU A 123 5.62 -5.61 14.53
N GLN A 124 5.36 -5.00 15.70
CA GLN A 124 5.56 -5.64 17.01
C GLN A 124 4.46 -6.64 17.36
N SER A 125 3.30 -6.62 16.68
CA SER A 125 2.22 -7.59 16.91
C SER A 125 2.28 -8.83 16.01
N LEU A 126 3.18 -8.88 15.01
CA LEU A 126 3.42 -10.08 14.20
C LEU A 126 4.52 -10.99 14.78
N ILE A 127 5.20 -10.54 15.84
CA ILE A 127 6.00 -11.40 16.70
C ILE A 127 5.06 -11.85 17.83
N GLY A 128 4.28 -12.89 17.56
CA GLY A 128 3.41 -13.49 18.56
C GLY A 128 4.20 -13.96 19.77
N ASN A 129 3.85 -13.46 20.96
CA ASN A 129 3.90 -14.25 22.17
C ASN A 129 2.47 -14.75 22.39
N ASP A 130 2.18 -15.95 21.88
CA ASP A 130 0.97 -16.68 22.22
C ASP A 130 1.02 -17.09 23.70
N ASN A 131 0.58 -16.19 24.58
CA ASN A 131 0.07 -16.58 25.89
C ASN A 131 -1.44 -16.78 25.72
N HIS A 132 -1.79 -17.93 25.17
CA HIS A 132 -3.15 -18.43 25.29
C HIS A 132 -3.41 -18.65 26.78
N ASP A 133 -4.31 -17.85 27.34
CA ASP A 133 -4.86 -18.00 28.67
C ASP A 133 -5.44 -19.42 28.81
N LEU A 134 -4.64 -20.35 29.34
CA LEU A 134 -5.18 -21.55 29.97
C LEU A 134 -5.57 -21.14 31.38
N LYS A 135 -6.87 -20.85 31.53
CA LYS A 135 -7.56 -20.82 32.81
C LYS A 135 -7.02 -21.92 33.74
N PRO A 136 -6.61 -21.60 34.99
CA PRO A 136 -6.08 -22.59 35.90
C PRO A 136 -7.20 -23.54 36.36
N HIS A 137 -7.14 -24.79 35.90
CA HIS A 137 -7.72 -25.91 36.64
C HIS A 137 -6.79 -26.22 37.81
N ALA A 138 -7.29 -26.00 39.03
CA ALA A 138 -6.64 -26.45 40.24
C ALA A 138 -6.44 -27.97 40.19
N ASN A 139 -5.18 -28.44 40.25
CA ASN A 139 -4.88 -29.82 40.60
C ASN A 139 -3.64 -29.88 41.49
N LYS A 140 -3.85 -30.45 42.69
CA LYS A 140 -2.82 -30.84 43.67
C LYS A 140 -1.78 -31.75 43.00
N ASN A 141 -0.53 -31.71 43.44
CA ASN A 141 0.17 -32.82 44.11
C ASN A 141 1.70 -32.61 44.12
N ASN A 142 2.29 -32.62 45.33
CA ASN A 142 3.53 -33.27 45.78
C ASN A 142 4.79 -33.22 44.87
N ASN A 143 5.91 -32.69 45.39
CA ASN A 143 7.00 -33.51 46.01
C ASN A 143 8.30 -32.70 46.17
N ASN A 144 8.68 -32.56 47.44
CA ASN A 144 10.02 -32.60 48.02
C ASN A 144 11.26 -32.06 47.27
N ASN A 145 11.96 -31.20 48.02
CA ASN A 145 13.39 -31.25 48.33
C ASN A 145 14.40 -31.18 47.17
N HIS A 146 15.29 -30.18 47.28
CA HIS A 146 16.66 -30.35 47.79
C HIS A 146 17.70 -29.57 46.98
N HIS A 147 18.68 -29.03 47.71
CA HIS A 147 20.03 -28.67 47.29
C HIS A 147 20.21 -27.28 46.64
N LYS A 148 20.55 -26.27 47.45
CA LYS A 148 21.91 -25.84 47.86
C LYS A 148 22.73 -25.23 46.72
N ASP A 149 23.18 -23.99 46.95
CA ASP A 149 24.59 -23.56 47.12
C ASP A 149 24.68 -22.08 46.70
N LEU A 150 24.79 -21.17 47.68
CA LEU A 150 26.05 -20.59 48.13
C LEU A 150 26.56 -19.47 47.20
N LYS A 151 25.89 -18.30 47.27
CA LYS A 151 26.48 -17.05 46.77
C LYS A 151 27.46 -16.49 47.80
N ILE A 152 28.71 -16.81 47.52
CA ILE A 152 29.95 -16.04 47.70
C ILE A 152 29.80 -14.76 48.50
N LYS A 153 30.40 -14.85 49.68
CA LYS A 153 30.74 -13.86 50.68
C LYS A 153 31.97 -13.09 50.18
N LEU A 154 31.94 -11.76 50.22
CA LEU A 154 32.81 -10.88 51.02
C LEU A 154 33.00 -9.52 50.35
N ASN A 155 32.43 -8.50 51.00
CA ASN A 155 33.09 -7.22 51.18
C ASN A 155 34.02 -7.35 52.41
N HIS A 156 35.14 -6.63 52.33
CA HIS A 156 36.10 -6.28 53.38
C HIS A 156 37.26 -7.24 53.67
#